data_AF-A0A9W6K155-F1
#
_entry.id   AF-A0A9W6K155-F1
#
_cell.length_a   1.000
_cell.length_b   1.000
_cell.length_c   1.000
_cell.angle_alpha   90.00
_cell.angle_beta   90.00
_cell.angle_gamma   90.00
#
_symmetry.space_group_name_H-M   'P 1'
#
loop_
_entity.id
_entity.type
_entity.pdbx_description
1 polymer ?
#
loop_
_entity_poly.entity_id
_entity_poly.type
_entity_poly.pdbx_seq_one_letter_code
_entity_poly.pdbx_strand_id
1 'polypeptide(L)'
;MIRRPQRGSVLIVTLMLLLVVTALAITSVRDSALEYQAMARNLEQQRLLNAAEAGLREAERRIAKTAVPLRPCGAPPCLQGLATNHAVDFSLATAYPGTFGPAPTAASVRWYIRLIPDTSQQPVEAAYDKAARAFGTYYYEVNSQAFFTHLAPSNLNGSCALAVVCLRAVVARTYLEGQL
;
A
#
# COMPACT_ATOMS: atom_id res chain seq x y z
N MET A 1 62.01 -6.08 57.80
CA MET A 1 60.62 -5.86 57.32
C MET A 1 60.61 -6.06 55.80
N ILE A 2 60.10 -7.21 55.33
CA ILE A 2 60.18 -7.64 53.93
C ILE A 2 59.00 -7.05 53.15
N ARG A 3 59.27 -6.19 52.15
CA ARG A 3 58.26 -5.69 51.20
C ARG A 3 58.07 -6.71 50.08
N ARG A 4 56.84 -7.24 49.94
CA ARG A 4 56.45 -8.11 48.82
C ARG A 4 56.15 -7.27 47.57
N PRO A 5 56.79 -7.52 46.42
CA PRO A 5 56.33 -7.00 45.14
C PRO A 5 55.25 -7.93 44.56
N GLN A 6 54.01 -7.84 45.07
CA GLN A 6 52.85 -8.43 44.40
C GLN A 6 52.21 -7.38 43.49
N ARG A 7 52.76 -7.18 42.28
CA ARG A 7 52.24 -6.20 41.31
C ARG A 7 52.00 -6.75 39.89
N GLY A 8 52.10 -8.06 39.67
CA GLY A 8 51.84 -8.68 38.36
C GLY A 8 50.37 -9.04 38.10
N SER A 9 49.69 -9.60 39.11
CA SER A 9 48.37 -10.24 38.90
C SER A 9 47.21 -9.25 38.72
N VAL A 10 47.30 -8.05 39.31
CA VAL A 10 46.22 -7.04 39.24
C VAL A 10 46.05 -6.50 37.81
N LEU A 11 47.14 -6.39 37.05
CA LEU A 11 47.10 -5.91 35.67
C LEU A 11 46.39 -6.91 34.73
N ILE A 12 46.60 -8.22 34.97
CA ILE A 12 45.97 -9.28 34.18
C ILE A 12 44.47 -9.34 34.48
N VAL A 13 44.08 -9.27 35.76
CA VAL A 13 42.66 -9.30 36.16
C VAL A 13 41.90 -8.09 35.62
N THR A 14 42.51 -6.89 35.65
CA THR A 14 41.90 -5.68 35.08
C THR A 14 41.79 -5.75 33.57
N LEU A 15 42.78 -6.31 32.86
CA LEU A 15 42.71 -6.52 31.41
C LEU A 15 41.62 -7.52 31.02
N MET A 16 41.48 -8.62 31.77
CA MET A 16 40.40 -9.60 31.56
C MET A 16 39.02 -8.99 31.81
N LEU A 17 38.85 -8.24 32.91
CA LEU A 17 37.61 -7.52 33.20
C LEU A 17 37.28 -6.49 32.11
N LEU A 18 38.27 -5.72 31.66
CA LEU A 18 38.11 -4.75 30.57
C LEU A 18 37.65 -5.46 29.28
N LEU A 19 38.26 -6.59 28.95
CA LEU A 19 37.93 -7.37 27.75
C LEU A 19 36.50 -7.92 27.82
N VAL A 20 36.06 -8.40 28.99
CA VAL A 20 34.68 -8.89 29.21
C VAL A 20 33.67 -7.75 29.07
N VAL A 21 33.92 -6.59 29.69
CA VAL A 21 33.04 -5.42 29.58
C VAL A 21 32.97 -4.91 28.13
N THR A 22 34.09 -4.92 27.41
CA THR A 22 34.14 -4.51 26.00
C THR A 22 33.37 -5.48 25.11
N ALA A 23 33.47 -6.79 25.35
CA ALA A 23 32.71 -7.79 24.61
C ALA A 23 31.19 -7.62 24.82
N LEU A 24 30.75 -7.40 26.06
CA LEU A 24 29.34 -7.15 26.39
C LEU A 24 28.79 -5.86 25.75
N ALA A 25 29.61 -4.81 25.66
CA ALA A 25 29.24 -3.56 25.01
C ALA A 25 29.12 -3.70 23.48
N ILE A 26 29.98 -4.50 22.84
CA ILE A 26 29.92 -4.70 21.39
C ILE A 26 28.69 -5.53 20.99
N THR A 27 28.30 -6.52 21.79
CA THR A 27 27.12 -7.36 21.51
C THR A 27 25.83 -6.53 21.52
N SER A 28 25.65 -5.64 22.48
CA SER A 28 24.44 -4.78 22.55
C SER A 28 24.33 -3.80 21.38
N VAL A 29 25.45 -3.31 20.85
CA VAL A 29 25.47 -2.43 19.68
C VAL A 29 25.09 -3.19 18.39
N ARG A 30 25.54 -4.44 18.23
CA ARG A 30 25.26 -5.24 17.03
C ARG A 30 23.79 -5.60 16.90
N ASP A 31 23.11 -5.92 18.01
CA ASP A 31 21.69 -6.25 18.01
C ASP A 31 20.83 -5.04 17.58
N SER A 32 21.19 -3.83 18.03
CA SER A 32 20.48 -2.60 17.66
C SER A 32 20.54 -2.31 16.14
N ALA A 33 21.66 -2.62 15.47
CA ALA A 33 21.84 -2.33 14.05
C ALA A 33 20.91 -3.14 13.14
N LEU A 34 20.61 -4.40 13.51
CA LEU A 34 19.66 -5.24 12.78
C LEU A 34 18.21 -4.78 12.98
N GLU A 35 17.88 -4.36 14.19
CA GLU A 35 16.57 -3.78 14.50
C GLU A 35 16.34 -2.49 13.70
N TYR A 36 17.33 -1.60 13.61
CA TYR A 36 17.21 -0.37 12.80
C TYR A 36 16.91 -0.64 11.33
N GLN A 37 17.56 -1.63 10.71
CA GLN A 37 17.29 -1.99 9.31
C GLN A 37 15.91 -2.63 9.12
N ALA A 38 15.47 -3.46 10.07
CA ALA A 38 14.14 -4.03 10.06
C ALA A 38 13.06 -2.93 10.21
N MET A 39 13.26 -2.00 11.12
CA MET A 39 12.37 -0.84 11.32
C MET A 39 12.31 0.05 10.08
N ALA A 40 13.45 0.31 9.42
CA ALA A 40 13.48 1.10 8.19
C ALA A 40 12.68 0.43 7.06
N ARG A 41 12.82 -0.89 6.87
CA ARG A 41 12.02 -1.65 5.89
C ARG A 41 10.52 -1.62 6.20
N ASN A 42 10.16 -1.79 7.47
CA ASN A 42 8.77 -1.75 7.92
C ASN A 42 8.14 -0.37 7.68
N LEU A 43 8.88 0.71 7.96
CA LEU A 43 8.41 2.07 7.72
C LEU A 43 8.14 2.32 6.23
N GLU A 44 9.02 1.86 5.35
CA GLU A 44 8.88 2.02 3.91
C GLU A 44 7.68 1.23 3.37
N GLN A 45 7.46 0.02 3.90
CA GLN A 45 6.27 -0.78 3.60
C GLN A 45 4.99 -0.11 4.09
N GLN A 46 4.98 0.46 5.30
CA GLN A 46 3.84 1.21 5.83
C GLN A 46 3.53 2.44 4.97
N ARG A 47 4.56 3.14 4.46
CA ARG A 47 4.36 4.26 3.54
C ARG A 47 3.68 3.84 2.25
N LEU A 48 4.09 2.73 1.65
CA LEU A 48 3.42 2.20 0.45
C LEU A 48 1.97 1.79 0.72
N LEU A 49 1.70 1.19 1.88
CA LEU A 49 0.34 0.84 2.29
C LEU A 49 -0.53 2.09 2.43
N ASN A 50 -0.07 3.10 3.16
CA ASN A 50 -0.78 4.37 3.32
C ASN A 50 -1.02 5.07 1.97
N ALA A 51 -0.04 5.01 1.06
CA ALA A 51 -0.15 5.56 -0.28
C ALA A 51 -1.22 4.81 -1.11
N ALA A 52 -1.21 3.47 -1.07
CA ALA A 52 -2.21 2.65 -1.74
C ALA A 52 -3.62 2.89 -1.19
N GLU A 53 -3.75 3.02 0.14
CA GLU A 53 -5.02 3.34 0.80
C GLU A 53 -5.53 4.72 0.38
N ALA A 54 -4.66 5.72 0.25
CA ALA A 54 -5.07 7.04 -0.22
C ALA A 54 -5.63 7.02 -1.65
N GLY A 55 -5.05 6.21 -2.55
CA GLY A 55 -5.60 5.97 -3.88
C GLY A 55 -6.98 5.29 -3.84
N LEU A 56 -7.14 4.30 -2.96
CA LEU A 56 -8.41 3.60 -2.75
C LEU A 56 -9.50 4.56 -2.23
N ARG A 57 -9.17 5.35 -1.21
CA ARG A 57 -10.05 6.37 -0.62
C ARG A 57 -10.45 7.42 -1.64
N GLU A 58 -9.56 7.80 -2.54
CA GLU A 58 -9.90 8.77 -3.60
C GLU A 58 -10.93 8.21 -4.57
N ALA A 59 -10.76 6.97 -5.02
CA ALA A 59 -11.75 6.31 -5.88
C ALA A 59 -13.10 6.14 -5.17
N GLU A 60 -13.11 5.70 -3.91
CA GLU A 60 -14.31 5.62 -3.06
C GLU A 60 -15.02 6.97 -2.95
N ARG A 61 -14.28 8.03 -2.64
CA ARG A 61 -14.83 9.40 -2.56
C ARG A 61 -15.45 9.84 -3.88
N ARG A 62 -14.83 9.49 -5.01
CA ARG A 62 -15.37 9.83 -6.33
C ARG A 62 -16.66 9.07 -6.64
N ILE A 63 -16.72 7.77 -6.33
CA ILE A 63 -17.96 6.97 -6.45
C ILE A 63 -19.06 7.54 -5.54
N ALA A 64 -18.73 7.95 -4.32
CA ALA A 64 -19.70 8.51 -3.40
C ALA A 64 -20.31 9.84 -3.89
N LYS A 65 -19.58 10.59 -4.72
CA LYS A 65 -20.00 11.87 -5.28
C LYS A 65 -20.80 11.75 -6.59
N THR A 66 -20.85 10.57 -7.21
CA THR A 66 -21.63 10.40 -8.44
C THR A 66 -23.12 10.27 -8.13
N ALA A 67 -23.93 11.07 -8.82
CA ALA A 67 -25.40 11.01 -8.75
C ALA A 67 -25.99 9.90 -9.62
N VAL A 68 -25.25 9.45 -10.64
CA VAL A 68 -25.64 8.39 -11.56
C VAL A 68 -24.61 7.26 -11.54
N PRO A 69 -25.00 6.03 -11.91
CA PRO A 69 -24.07 4.93 -12.05
C PRO A 69 -22.87 5.24 -12.96
N LEU A 70 -21.70 4.78 -12.49
CA LEU A 70 -20.61 4.17 -13.26
C LEU A 70 -20.79 4.08 -14.79
N ARG A 71 -20.37 5.07 -15.57
CA ARG A 71 -20.18 4.90 -17.02
C ARG A 71 -18.78 4.35 -17.31
N PRO A 72 -18.56 3.70 -18.47
CA PRO A 72 -17.20 3.36 -18.86
C PRO A 72 -16.29 4.53 -19.06
N CYS A 73 -15.01 4.23 -19.00
CA CYS A 73 -13.96 5.19 -19.20
C CYS A 73 -14.15 6.07 -20.43
N GLY A 74 -14.43 7.34 -20.14
CA GLY A 74 -13.89 8.53 -20.80
C GLY A 74 -13.09 9.30 -19.75
N ALA A 75 -13.75 10.15 -18.94
CA ALA A 75 -13.12 10.85 -17.81
C ALA A 75 -13.40 10.14 -16.46
N PRO A 76 -12.42 10.02 -15.54
CA PRO A 76 -12.63 9.44 -14.20
C PRO A 76 -13.56 10.29 -13.30
N PRO A 77 -14.39 9.68 -12.42
CA PRO A 77 -14.47 8.25 -12.12
C PRO A 77 -15.27 7.46 -13.17
N CYS A 78 -14.73 6.32 -13.57
CA CYS A 78 -15.30 5.54 -14.66
C CYS A 78 -14.96 4.04 -14.52
N LEU A 79 -15.74 3.20 -15.20
CA LEU A 79 -15.55 1.76 -15.23
C LEU A 79 -14.50 1.38 -16.28
N GLN A 80 -13.55 0.54 -15.90
CA GLN A 80 -12.55 -0.04 -16.81
C GLN A 80 -12.92 -1.44 -17.28
N GLY A 81 -13.98 -2.02 -16.73
CA GLY A 81 -14.48 -3.32 -17.13
C GLY A 81 -15.30 -4.00 -16.04
N LEU A 82 -15.56 -5.29 -16.24
CA LEU A 82 -16.26 -6.15 -15.29
C LEU A 82 -15.25 -6.92 -14.43
N ALA A 83 -15.54 -7.08 -13.14
CA ALA A 83 -14.76 -7.88 -12.21
C ALA A 83 -15.23 -9.35 -12.27
N THR A 84 -14.91 -10.05 -13.35
CA THR A 84 -15.23 -11.48 -13.52
C THR A 84 -14.19 -12.42 -12.91
N ASN A 85 -13.01 -11.88 -12.57
CA ASN A 85 -11.91 -12.62 -11.97
C ASN A 85 -11.10 -11.70 -11.05
N HIS A 86 -10.11 -12.29 -10.36
CA HIS A 86 -9.21 -11.58 -9.46
C HIS A 86 -7.93 -11.05 -10.14
N ALA A 87 -7.82 -11.16 -11.47
CA ALA A 87 -6.68 -10.60 -12.18
C ALA A 87 -6.74 -9.07 -12.08
N VAL A 88 -5.60 -8.47 -11.79
CA VAL A 88 -5.43 -7.02 -11.79
C VAL A 88 -4.89 -6.54 -13.13
N ASP A 89 -5.38 -5.40 -13.61
CA ASP A 89 -4.82 -4.71 -14.77
C ASP A 89 -4.88 -3.20 -14.56
N PHE A 90 -3.71 -2.60 -14.36
CA PHE A 90 -3.53 -1.16 -14.16
C PHE A 90 -3.14 -0.41 -15.45
N SER A 91 -3.26 -1.02 -16.63
CA SER A 91 -2.92 -0.41 -17.93
C SER A 91 -3.70 0.88 -18.21
N LEU A 92 -4.97 0.93 -17.80
CA LEU A 92 -5.85 2.09 -17.95
C LEU A 92 -6.07 2.85 -16.62
N ALA A 93 -5.30 2.53 -15.57
CA ALA A 93 -5.51 3.09 -14.24
C ALA A 93 -5.32 4.62 -14.21
N THR A 94 -6.12 5.28 -13.39
CA THR A 94 -6.05 6.71 -13.14
C THR A 94 -4.98 7.01 -12.10
N ALA A 95 -4.08 7.95 -12.39
CA ALA A 95 -3.08 8.39 -11.41
C ALA A 95 -3.74 9.15 -10.25
N TYR A 96 -3.29 8.88 -9.03
CA TYR A 96 -3.63 9.72 -7.88
C TYR A 96 -2.80 11.00 -7.95
N PRO A 97 -3.40 12.20 -7.77
CA PRO A 97 -2.73 13.47 -7.99
C PRO A 97 -1.71 13.85 -6.90
N GLY A 98 -1.72 13.19 -5.74
CA GLY A 98 -0.79 13.50 -4.65
C GLY A 98 0.50 12.68 -4.70
N THR A 99 1.56 13.22 -4.10
CA THR A 99 2.87 12.57 -3.96
C THR A 99 3.10 12.12 -2.52
N PHE A 100 3.61 10.91 -2.32
CA PHE A 100 3.90 10.37 -1.00
C PHE A 100 5.40 10.28 -0.76
N GLY A 101 5.92 11.20 0.06
CA GLY A 101 7.35 11.28 0.39
C GLY A 101 8.13 12.27 -0.49
N PRO A 102 9.44 12.42 -0.24
CA PRO A 102 10.29 13.36 -0.96
C PRO A 102 10.59 12.89 -2.38
N ALA A 103 10.66 13.81 -3.35
CA ALA A 103 11.19 13.50 -4.67
C ALA A 103 12.71 13.22 -4.61
N PRO A 104 13.27 12.28 -5.39
CA PRO A 104 12.65 11.45 -6.43
C PRO A 104 12.13 10.08 -5.94
N THR A 105 12.21 9.79 -4.64
CA THR A 105 11.81 8.51 -4.05
C THR A 105 10.33 8.45 -3.69
N ALA A 106 9.55 9.44 -4.10
CA ALA A 106 8.12 9.50 -3.81
C ALA A 106 7.39 8.28 -4.37
N ALA A 107 6.52 7.69 -3.56
CA ALA A 107 5.65 6.61 -4.04
C ALA A 107 4.61 7.19 -4.99
N SER A 108 4.45 6.51 -6.12
CA SER A 108 3.41 6.77 -7.11
C SER A 108 2.22 5.88 -6.85
N VAL A 109 1.02 6.42 -7.06
CA VAL A 109 -0.24 5.71 -6.80
C VAL A 109 -1.15 5.81 -8.00
N ARG A 110 -1.80 4.70 -8.36
CA ARG A 110 -2.82 4.64 -9.41
C ARG A 110 -3.95 3.71 -9.02
N TRP A 111 -5.15 3.99 -9.51
CA TRP A 111 -6.35 3.25 -9.13
C TRP A 111 -7.29 3.07 -10.32
N TYR A 112 -8.14 2.05 -10.24
CA TYR A 112 -9.19 1.82 -11.21
C TYR A 112 -10.43 1.21 -10.57
N ILE A 113 -11.55 1.27 -11.30
CA ILE A 113 -12.85 0.79 -10.86
C ILE A 113 -13.37 -0.23 -11.88
N ARG A 114 -13.87 -1.37 -11.39
CA ARG A 114 -14.61 -2.37 -12.16
C ARG A 114 -16.00 -2.54 -11.59
N LEU A 115 -16.94 -2.95 -12.43
CA LEU A 115 -18.29 -3.33 -11.99
C LEU A 115 -18.31 -4.81 -11.65
N ILE A 116 -18.88 -5.18 -10.50
CA ILE A 116 -19.16 -6.57 -10.15
C ILE A 116 -20.54 -6.90 -10.77
N PRO A 117 -20.67 -7.89 -11.68
CA PRO A 117 -21.87 -8.06 -12.49
C PRO A 117 -22.99 -8.91 -11.86
N ASP A 118 -22.73 -9.65 -10.78
CA ASP A 118 -23.62 -10.71 -10.27
C ASP A 118 -23.85 -10.58 -8.78
N THR A 119 -24.64 -9.57 -8.40
CA THR A 119 -25.27 -9.58 -7.08
C THR A 119 -26.77 -9.62 -7.29
N SER A 120 -27.47 -10.48 -6.55
CA SER A 120 -28.95 -10.58 -6.58
C SER A 120 -29.68 -9.27 -6.24
N GLN A 121 -28.95 -8.23 -5.82
CA GLN A 121 -29.44 -6.89 -5.53
C GLN A 121 -29.11 -5.85 -6.61
N GLN A 122 -28.37 -6.21 -7.66
CA GLN A 122 -28.23 -5.37 -8.83
C GLN A 122 -29.46 -5.55 -9.73
N PRO A 123 -29.99 -4.45 -10.30
CA PRO A 123 -31.12 -4.57 -11.22
C PRO A 123 -30.74 -5.50 -12.39
N VAL A 124 -31.59 -6.48 -12.68
CA VAL A 124 -31.39 -7.56 -13.69
C VAL A 124 -31.11 -7.01 -15.09
N GLU A 125 -31.40 -5.73 -15.34
CA GLU A 125 -31.07 -4.98 -16.56
C GLU A 125 -29.90 -3.97 -16.39
N ALA A 126 -28.97 -4.21 -15.47
CA ALA A 126 -27.73 -3.43 -15.36
C ALA A 126 -26.73 -3.73 -16.50
N ALA A 127 -27.21 -4.06 -17.70
CA ALA A 127 -26.44 -3.91 -18.91
C ALA A 127 -26.00 -2.45 -18.96
N TYR A 128 -24.69 -2.24 -19.01
CA TYR A 128 -24.05 -0.97 -18.71
C TYR A 128 -24.57 0.24 -19.52
N ASP A 129 -25.18 0.02 -20.68
CA ASP A 129 -25.84 1.06 -21.48
C ASP A 129 -27.25 1.43 -20.98
N LYS A 130 -27.95 0.49 -20.32
CA LYS A 130 -29.23 0.72 -19.62
C LYS A 130 -29.04 1.15 -18.16
N ALA A 131 -27.89 0.85 -17.57
CA ALA A 131 -27.56 1.17 -16.18
C ALA A 131 -27.50 2.69 -15.90
N ALA A 132 -27.28 3.53 -16.91
CA ALA A 132 -27.23 4.98 -16.74
C ALA A 132 -28.55 5.62 -16.23
N ARG A 133 -29.67 4.86 -16.21
CA ARG A 133 -30.96 5.29 -15.65
C ARG A 133 -31.54 4.34 -14.61
N ALA A 134 -30.80 3.31 -14.20
CA ALA A 134 -31.32 2.29 -13.32
C ALA A 134 -31.06 2.62 -11.86
N PHE A 135 -32.12 2.56 -11.05
CA PHE A 135 -32.09 2.69 -9.61
C PHE A 135 -31.72 1.36 -8.97
N GLY A 136 -31.09 1.41 -7.80
CA GLY A 136 -30.67 0.20 -7.07
C GLY A 136 -29.24 0.26 -6.55
N THR A 137 -28.80 -0.85 -5.96
CA THR A 137 -27.47 -1.00 -5.38
C THR A 137 -26.50 -1.53 -6.43
N TYR A 138 -25.42 -0.78 -6.67
CA TYR A 138 -24.33 -1.20 -7.54
C TYR A 138 -23.11 -1.54 -6.70
N TYR A 139 -22.46 -2.66 -7.03
CA TYR A 139 -21.21 -3.07 -6.40
C TYR A 139 -20.07 -2.81 -7.36
N TYR A 140 -19.11 -2.03 -6.89
CA TYR A 140 -17.90 -1.70 -7.62
C TYR A 140 -16.70 -2.30 -6.91
N GLU A 141 -15.79 -2.89 -7.69
CA GLU A 141 -14.49 -3.28 -7.21
C GLU A 141 -13.51 -2.14 -7.50
N VAL A 142 -12.88 -1.63 -6.46
CA VAL A 142 -11.85 -0.59 -6.54
C VAL A 142 -10.51 -1.24 -6.28
N ASN A 143 -9.57 -1.06 -7.20
CA ASN A 143 -8.20 -1.51 -7.05
C ASN A 143 -7.27 -0.30 -7.03
N SER A 144 -6.30 -0.32 -6.14
CA SER A 144 -5.29 0.71 -5.98
C SER A 144 -3.91 0.06 -5.95
N GLN A 145 -2.94 0.67 -6.61
CA GLN A 145 -1.55 0.23 -6.62
C GLN A 145 -0.65 1.38 -6.24
N ALA A 146 0.25 1.13 -5.29
CA ALA A 146 1.33 2.03 -4.91
C ALA A 146 2.68 1.36 -5.16
N PHE A 147 3.64 2.13 -5.67
CA PHE A 147 4.99 1.64 -5.94
C PHE A 147 6.01 2.76 -5.90
N PHE A 148 7.27 2.40 -5.66
CA PHE A 148 8.39 3.31 -5.82
C PHE A 148 8.90 3.27 -7.25
N THR A 149 8.92 4.41 -7.93
CA THR A 149 9.35 4.53 -9.33
C THR A 149 10.76 3.99 -9.58
N HIS A 150 11.66 4.10 -8.59
CA HIS A 150 13.05 3.66 -8.68
C HIS A 150 13.27 2.17 -8.36
N LEU A 151 12.28 1.47 -7.80
CA LEU A 151 12.35 0.04 -7.46
C LEU A 151 11.41 -0.82 -8.31
N ALA A 152 10.49 -0.18 -9.03
CA ALA A 152 9.44 -0.84 -9.76
C ALA A 152 9.97 -1.50 -11.06
N PRO A 153 9.55 -2.75 -11.39
CA PRO A 153 9.88 -3.37 -12.66
C PRO A 153 9.25 -2.64 -13.86
N SER A 154 9.73 -2.94 -15.07
CA SER A 154 9.30 -2.26 -16.31
C SER A 154 7.83 -2.46 -16.67
N ASN A 155 7.19 -3.56 -16.22
CA ASN A 155 5.75 -3.80 -16.39
C ASN A 155 5.08 -3.97 -15.02
N LEU A 156 4.22 -3.02 -14.68
CA LEU A 156 3.49 -2.97 -13.41
C LEU A 156 2.00 -3.27 -13.56
N ASN A 157 1.51 -3.48 -14.78
CA ASN A 157 0.07 -3.49 -15.05
C ASN A 157 -0.64 -4.68 -14.40
N GLY A 158 -0.01 -5.86 -14.36
CA GLY A 158 -0.54 -7.02 -13.65
C GLY A 158 0.27 -7.44 -12.42
N SER A 159 1.24 -6.62 -11.99
CA SER A 159 2.17 -7.01 -10.92
C SER A 159 1.77 -6.40 -9.59
N CYS A 160 1.60 -7.25 -8.58
CA CYS A 160 1.43 -6.85 -7.18
C CYS A 160 2.56 -7.43 -6.31
N ALA A 161 3.73 -7.67 -6.91
CA ALA A 161 4.89 -8.27 -6.28
C ALA A 161 6.06 -7.28 -6.22
N LEU A 162 6.91 -7.44 -5.19
CA LEU A 162 8.22 -6.78 -4.99
C LEU A 162 8.21 -5.25 -5.15
N ALA A 163 8.22 -4.52 -4.03
CA ALA A 163 8.20 -3.04 -3.97
C ALA A 163 6.94 -2.39 -4.60
N VAL A 164 5.91 -3.20 -4.85
CA VAL A 164 4.58 -2.81 -5.31
C VAL A 164 3.55 -3.34 -4.32
N VAL A 165 2.65 -2.47 -3.87
CA VAL A 165 1.53 -2.82 -2.99
C VAL A 165 0.24 -2.62 -3.77
N CYS A 166 -0.60 -3.65 -3.81
CA CYS A 166 -1.94 -3.56 -4.36
C CYS A 166 -2.96 -3.75 -3.26
N LEU A 167 -3.96 -2.88 -3.23
CA LEU A 167 -5.13 -2.99 -2.36
C LEU A 167 -6.38 -3.10 -3.21
N ARG A 168 -7.35 -3.85 -2.69
CA ARG A 168 -8.65 -4.05 -3.30
C ARG A 168 -9.73 -3.81 -2.26
N ALA A 169 -10.78 -3.08 -2.65
CA ALA A 169 -12.00 -2.97 -1.86
C ALA A 169 -13.25 -3.11 -2.74
N VAL A 170 -14.36 -3.44 -2.10
CA VAL A 170 -15.69 -3.50 -2.71
C VAL A 170 -16.54 -2.38 -2.13
N VAL A 171 -17.12 -1.57 -3.00
CA VAL A 171 -17.93 -0.41 -2.65
C VAL A 171 -19.35 -0.63 -3.16
N ALA A 172 -20.33 -0.55 -2.27
CA ALA A 172 -21.73 -0.53 -2.64
C ALA A 172 -22.22 0.92 -2.73
N ARG A 173 -22.91 1.27 -3.82
CA ARG A 173 -23.55 2.57 -3.99
C ARG A 173 -25.00 2.37 -4.41
N THR A 174 -25.92 2.90 -3.61
CA THR A 174 -27.35 2.93 -3.92
C THR A 174 -27.69 4.21 -4.66
N TYR A 175 -28.42 4.08 -5.76
CA TYR A 175 -28.98 5.21 -6.50
C TYR A 175 -30.49 5.19 -6.36
N LEU A 176 -31.05 6.29 -5.85
CA LEU A 176 -32.47 6.45 -5.59
C LEU A 176 -33.14 7.25 -6.71
N GLU A 177 -34.41 6.94 -6.95
CA GLU A 177 -35.26 7.67 -7.89
C GLU A 177 -35.59 9.06 -7.32
N GLY A 178 -35.07 10.12 -7.95
CA GLY A 178 -35.37 11.52 -7.59
C GLY A 178 -34.20 12.42 -7.15
N GLN A 179 -32.93 12.02 -7.29
CA GLN A 179 -31.75 12.87 -7.01
C GLN A 179 -31.10 13.51 -8.27
N LEU A 180 -31.85 13.61 -9.37
CA LEU A 180 -31.41 14.26 -10.61
C LEU A 180 -32.03 15.65 -10.76
#